data_AF-A0A353BSJ9-F1
#
_entry.id   AF-A0A353BSJ9-F1
#
_cell.length_a   1.000
_cell.length_b   1.000
_cell.length_c   1.000
_cell.angle_alpha   90.00
_cell.angle_beta   90.00
_cell.angle_gamma   90.00
#
_symmetry.space_group_name_H-M   'P 1'
#
loop_
_entity.id
_entity.type
_entity.pdbx_description
1 polymer ?
#
loop_
_entity_poly.entity_id
_entity_poly.type
_entity_poly.pdbx_seq_one_letter_code
_entity_poly.pdbx_strand_id
1 'polypeptide(L)'
;MKFTTRIHILMGITLILCLGLTSLTTVSAESAPSIITFEIQGNTHIPAEKILGVITNTKMGALFDAQKVRLDVQAIMAMGYFADVQVKTDKMLDGVKIIFEVFENPLYKEVQISGLTRVKPETLQSFFTQKPGEVFNTETFKTNLSKAIKSCQETQGVWVQPRNSDKLGIDADGVVKIDLVELKYGKIKIQGLVKTKEKVVTRELSIKTGDIIDRNVLQDEISRLMRLRIFDGVDPQLEMSEIPDSLDLTLQFKEAQTGSFSFGVSYSETSQTWGGLLGYGESNLMGLAQNLSLDLNYSVQDTASRQV
;
A
#
# COMPACT_ATOMS: atom_id res chain seq x y z
N MET A 1 66.36 27.53 22.36
CA MET A 1 67.60 27.61 23.18
C MET A 1 67.86 26.20 23.68
N LYS A 2 68.81 25.36 23.24
CA LYS A 2 70.11 25.44 22.52
C LYS A 2 70.15 24.24 21.54
N PHE A 3 70.57 24.35 20.26
CA PHE A 3 71.94 24.11 19.74
C PHE A 3 72.63 22.90 20.41
N THR A 4 73.16 21.85 19.79
CA THR A 4 73.84 21.59 18.49
C THR A 4 74.16 20.07 18.48
N THR A 5 74.39 19.35 17.37
CA THR A 5 75.60 19.40 16.53
C THR A 5 75.42 18.45 15.32
N ARG A 6 75.88 18.91 14.15
CA ARG A 6 75.96 18.18 12.87
C ARG A 6 77.15 17.21 12.82
N ILE A 7 77.02 16.08 12.12
CA ILE A 7 78.11 15.48 11.33
C ILE A 7 77.53 15.00 9.98
N HIS A 8 78.18 15.38 8.88
CA HIS A 8 77.93 14.95 7.49
C HIS A 8 78.99 13.90 7.06
N ILE A 9 78.77 13.28 5.88
CA ILE A 9 79.73 12.59 4.97
C ILE A 9 79.76 11.05 5.22
N LEU A 10 79.66 10.10 4.27
CA LEU A 10 79.95 10.01 2.83
C LEU A 10 79.19 8.84 2.15
N MET A 11 79.08 8.92 0.83
CA MET A 11 78.72 7.93 -0.19
C MET A 11 79.09 6.45 0.05
N GLY A 12 78.21 5.56 -0.41
CA GLY A 12 78.51 4.15 -0.72
C GLY A 12 77.38 3.50 -1.53
N ILE A 13 77.54 3.48 -2.85
CA ILE A 13 76.66 2.80 -3.81
C ILE A 13 76.71 1.29 -3.58
N THR A 14 75.57 0.63 -3.40
CA THR A 14 75.43 -0.79 -3.79
C THR A 14 73.99 -1.06 -4.23
N LEU A 15 73.78 -0.98 -5.53
CA LEU A 15 72.59 -1.43 -6.24
C LEU A 15 72.61 -2.97 -6.25
N ILE A 16 71.95 -3.61 -5.27
CA ILE A 16 71.70 -5.05 -5.31
C ILE A 16 70.41 -5.26 -6.11
N LEU A 17 70.61 -5.56 -7.38
CA LEU A 17 69.60 -6.03 -8.33
C LEU A 17 69.15 -7.44 -7.89
N CYS A 18 68.15 -7.51 -7.00
CA CYS A 18 67.49 -8.76 -6.67
C CYS A 18 66.52 -9.11 -7.80
N LEU A 19 66.99 -9.87 -8.80
CA LEU A 19 66.14 -10.65 -9.70
C LEU A 19 65.45 -11.75 -8.87
N GLY A 20 64.41 -11.37 -8.14
CA GLY A 20 63.44 -12.32 -7.61
C GLY A 20 62.58 -12.80 -8.77
N LEU A 21 62.86 -13.99 -9.30
CA LEU A 21 61.91 -14.74 -10.12
C LEU A 21 60.68 -15.00 -9.24
N THR A 22 59.68 -14.13 -9.32
CA THR A 22 58.34 -14.44 -8.84
C THR A 22 57.77 -15.46 -9.82
N SER A 23 57.79 -16.72 -9.43
CA SER A 23 57.01 -17.74 -10.12
C SER A 23 55.55 -17.30 -10.04
N LEU A 24 55.00 -16.80 -11.15
CA LEU A 24 53.55 -16.69 -11.30
C LEU A 24 53.02 -18.11 -11.16
N THR A 25 52.48 -18.46 -10.00
CA THR A 25 51.58 -19.61 -9.90
C THR A 25 50.39 -19.26 -10.78
N THR A 26 50.35 -19.82 -11.98
CA THR A 26 49.16 -19.82 -12.80
C THR A 26 48.08 -20.51 -11.97
N VAL A 27 47.15 -19.72 -11.43
CA VAL A 27 45.88 -20.26 -10.96
C VAL A 27 45.22 -20.83 -12.20
N SER A 28 45.33 -22.15 -12.38
CA SER A 28 44.54 -22.85 -13.39
C SER A 28 43.09 -22.60 -13.02
N ALA A 29 42.39 -21.78 -13.80
CA ALA A 29 40.95 -21.68 -13.70
C ALA A 29 40.41 -23.04 -14.14
N GLU A 30 40.13 -23.91 -13.18
CA GLU A 30 39.43 -25.17 -13.43
C GLU A 30 38.11 -24.81 -14.11
N SER A 31 37.96 -25.22 -15.37
CA SER A 31 36.76 -24.98 -16.16
C SER A 31 35.57 -25.56 -15.39
N ALA A 32 34.52 -24.76 -15.18
CA ALA A 32 33.33 -25.21 -14.47
C ALA A 32 32.83 -26.54 -15.07
N PRO A 33 32.45 -27.54 -14.25
CA PRO A 33 32.08 -28.86 -14.76
C PRO A 33 30.84 -28.77 -15.65
N SER A 34 30.77 -29.59 -16.69
CA SER A 34 29.58 -29.73 -17.53
C SER A 34 28.44 -30.38 -16.75
N ILE A 35 27.22 -29.92 -16.97
CA ILE A 35 26.00 -30.52 -16.42
C ILE A 35 25.66 -31.73 -17.26
N ILE A 36 25.81 -32.93 -16.70
CA ILE A 36 25.49 -34.18 -17.41
C ILE A 36 23.99 -34.41 -17.41
N THR A 37 23.36 -34.22 -16.25
CA THR A 37 21.93 -34.41 -16.06
C THR A 37 21.47 -33.61 -14.85
N PHE A 38 20.15 -33.42 -14.75
CA PHE A 38 19.53 -32.91 -13.55
C PHE A 38 18.21 -33.63 -13.31
N GLU A 39 17.83 -33.74 -12.04
CA GLU A 39 16.59 -34.38 -11.63
C GLU A 39 15.94 -33.65 -10.47
N ILE A 40 14.66 -33.95 -10.27
CA ILE A 40 13.88 -33.47 -9.13
C ILE A 40 13.74 -34.62 -8.13
N GLN A 41 13.94 -34.30 -6.85
CA GLN A 41 13.73 -35.23 -5.73
C GLN A 41 12.86 -34.56 -4.65
N GLY A 42 12.19 -35.36 -3.83
CA GLY A 42 11.38 -34.87 -2.71
C GLY A 42 9.93 -34.49 -3.06
N ASN A 43 9.59 -34.43 -4.35
CA ASN A 43 8.20 -34.25 -4.78
C ASN A 43 7.40 -35.55 -4.58
N THR A 44 6.16 -35.41 -4.09
CA THR A 44 5.24 -36.52 -3.81
C THR A 44 3.90 -36.31 -4.51
N HIS A 45 3.33 -35.12 -4.40
CA HIS A 45 2.03 -34.79 -5.00
C HIS A 45 2.15 -33.89 -6.23
N ILE A 46 3.20 -33.07 -6.31
CA ILE A 46 3.47 -32.23 -7.47
C ILE A 46 4.24 -33.06 -8.52
N PRO A 47 3.70 -33.23 -9.74
CA PRO A 47 4.40 -34.00 -10.78
C PRO A 47 5.74 -33.36 -11.16
N ALA A 48 6.77 -34.20 -11.35
CA ALA A 48 8.10 -33.75 -11.69
C ALA A 48 8.12 -32.94 -13.00
N GLU A 49 7.28 -33.29 -13.98
CA GLU A 49 7.15 -32.59 -15.26
C GLU A 49 6.72 -31.13 -15.07
N LYS A 50 5.87 -30.86 -14.08
CA LYS A 50 5.41 -29.51 -13.76
C LYS A 50 6.56 -28.65 -13.20
N ILE A 51 7.45 -29.26 -12.43
CA ILE A 51 8.63 -28.60 -11.83
C ILE A 51 9.70 -28.39 -12.91
N LEU A 52 9.97 -29.42 -13.72
CA LEU A 52 10.89 -29.35 -14.85
C LEU A 52 10.48 -28.26 -15.85
N GLY A 53 9.18 -28.04 -16.05
CA GLY A 53 8.65 -27.03 -16.96
C GLY A 53 9.02 -25.58 -16.63
N VAL A 54 9.43 -25.28 -15.39
CA VAL A 54 9.87 -23.93 -14.99
C VAL A 54 11.40 -23.76 -14.97
N ILE A 55 12.16 -24.86 -15.10
CA ILE A 55 13.62 -24.84 -15.15
C ILE A 55 14.04 -24.50 -16.58
N THR A 56 14.54 -23.29 -16.78
CA THR A 56 14.85 -22.76 -18.12
C THR A 56 16.30 -22.35 -18.31
N ASN A 57 17.04 -22.13 -17.20
CA ASN A 57 18.41 -21.63 -17.22
C ASN A 57 19.45 -22.76 -17.14
N THR A 58 19.17 -23.78 -16.34
CA THR A 58 19.98 -25.00 -16.14
C THR A 58 19.70 -25.96 -17.29
N LYS A 59 20.73 -26.32 -18.06
CA LYS A 59 20.59 -27.15 -19.25
C LYS A 59 21.63 -28.25 -19.28
N MET A 60 21.21 -29.45 -19.71
CA MET A 60 22.13 -30.55 -19.98
C MET A 60 23.15 -30.14 -21.04
N GLY A 61 24.41 -30.52 -20.83
CA GLY A 61 25.55 -30.18 -21.69
C GLY A 61 26.12 -28.78 -21.49
N ALA A 62 25.46 -27.89 -20.73
CA ALA A 62 26.01 -26.57 -20.40
C ALA A 62 27.00 -26.64 -19.24
N LEU A 63 27.91 -25.66 -19.16
CA LEU A 63 28.78 -25.52 -17.98
C LEU A 63 27.95 -25.13 -16.75
N PHE A 64 28.32 -25.65 -15.58
CA PHE A 64 27.70 -25.31 -14.31
C PHE A 64 27.81 -23.81 -14.03
N ASP A 65 26.67 -23.19 -13.69
CA ASP A 65 26.56 -21.78 -13.38
C ASP A 65 25.61 -21.59 -12.18
N ALA A 66 26.17 -21.20 -11.05
CA ALA A 66 25.43 -21.04 -9.80
C ALA A 66 24.33 -19.96 -9.89
N GLN A 67 24.48 -18.93 -10.72
CA GLN A 67 23.44 -17.91 -10.89
C GLN A 67 22.26 -18.45 -11.68
N LYS A 68 22.52 -19.21 -12.75
CA LYS A 68 21.45 -19.88 -13.52
C LYS A 68 20.66 -20.87 -12.67
N VAL A 69 21.37 -21.68 -11.88
CA VAL A 69 20.74 -22.61 -10.94
C VAL A 69 19.89 -21.84 -9.93
N ARG A 70 20.40 -20.74 -9.36
CA ARG A 70 19.64 -19.90 -8.43
C ARG A 70 18.39 -19.30 -9.07
N LEU A 71 18.43 -18.88 -10.34
CA LEU A 71 17.25 -18.38 -11.06
C LEU A 71 16.19 -19.47 -11.22
N ASP A 72 16.59 -20.71 -11.51
CA ASP A 72 15.65 -21.82 -11.59
C ASP A 72 15.09 -22.21 -10.21
N VAL A 73 15.90 -22.17 -9.14
CA VAL A 73 15.41 -22.33 -7.76
C VAL A 73 14.35 -21.28 -7.44
N GLN A 74 14.59 -20.01 -7.81
CA GLN A 74 13.60 -18.94 -7.64
C GLN A 74 12.33 -19.21 -8.47
N ALA A 75 12.45 -19.72 -9.70
CA ALA A 75 11.32 -20.09 -10.53
C ALA A 75 10.49 -21.22 -9.92
N ILE A 76 11.13 -22.26 -9.35
CA ILE A 76 10.46 -23.35 -8.63
C ILE A 76 9.75 -22.81 -7.39
N MET A 77 10.42 -21.98 -6.57
CA MET A 77 9.81 -21.35 -5.40
C MET A 77 8.62 -20.45 -5.78
N ALA A 78 8.72 -19.73 -6.90
CA ALA A 78 7.65 -18.86 -7.42
C ALA A 78 6.41 -19.64 -7.88
N MET A 79 6.49 -20.97 -8.06
CA MET A 79 5.30 -21.80 -8.27
C MET A 79 4.39 -21.82 -7.02
N GLY A 80 4.93 -21.54 -5.84
CA GLY A 80 4.20 -21.41 -4.58
C GLY A 80 3.82 -22.72 -3.89
N TYR A 81 4.22 -23.89 -4.43
CA TYR A 81 3.90 -25.21 -3.86
C TYR A 81 4.95 -25.75 -2.89
N PHE A 82 6.10 -25.09 -2.77
CA PHE A 82 7.25 -25.60 -2.01
C PHE A 82 7.61 -24.65 -0.86
N ALA A 83 7.88 -25.23 0.29
CA ALA A 83 8.37 -24.55 1.47
C ALA A 83 9.88 -24.25 1.35
N ASP A 84 10.61 -25.14 0.69
CA ASP A 84 12.04 -25.01 0.43
C ASP A 84 12.45 -25.76 -0.85
N VAL A 85 13.54 -25.30 -1.47
CA VAL A 85 14.18 -25.94 -2.62
C VAL A 85 15.69 -25.89 -2.41
N GLN A 86 16.29 -27.05 -2.22
CA GLN A 86 17.71 -27.23 -2.03
C GLN A 86 18.37 -27.76 -3.30
N VAL A 87 19.63 -27.40 -3.50
CA VAL A 87 20.41 -27.88 -4.64
C VAL A 87 21.57 -28.71 -4.13
N LYS A 88 21.62 -29.96 -4.56
CA LYS A 88 22.76 -30.87 -4.36
C LYS A 88 23.47 -31.11 -5.69
N THR A 89 24.77 -31.36 -5.61
CA THR A 89 25.58 -31.70 -6.78
C THR A 89 26.36 -32.98 -6.54
N ASP A 90 26.16 -33.96 -7.40
CA ASP A 90 26.90 -35.22 -7.38
C ASP A 90 27.95 -35.20 -8.47
N LYS A 91 29.20 -35.49 -8.11
CA LYS A 91 30.29 -35.61 -9.08
C LYS A 91 30.09 -36.86 -9.93
N MET A 92 30.19 -36.71 -11.24
CA MET A 92 30.18 -37.78 -12.22
C MET A 92 31.52 -37.81 -12.98
N LEU A 93 31.74 -38.85 -13.79
CA LEU A 93 33.00 -39.05 -14.52
C LEU A 93 33.39 -37.83 -15.38
N ASP A 94 32.41 -37.24 -16.08
CA ASP A 94 32.63 -36.16 -17.07
C ASP A 94 31.94 -34.84 -16.70
N GLY A 95 31.53 -34.67 -15.44
CA GLY A 95 30.81 -33.47 -15.01
C GLY A 95 30.06 -33.63 -13.70
N VAL A 96 28.93 -32.94 -13.59
CA VAL A 96 28.07 -32.96 -12.39
C VAL A 96 26.63 -33.31 -12.73
N LYS A 97 25.98 -34.02 -11.81
CA LYS A 97 24.53 -34.16 -11.73
C LYS A 97 23.98 -33.14 -10.76
N ILE A 98 23.00 -32.35 -11.18
CA ILE A 98 22.31 -31.39 -10.31
C ILE A 98 21.02 -32.04 -9.80
N ILE A 99 20.81 -32.01 -8.48
CA ILE A 99 19.60 -32.51 -7.85
C ILE A 99 18.89 -31.32 -7.22
N PHE A 100 17.68 -31.03 -7.70
CA PHE A 100 16.77 -30.09 -7.05
C PHE A 100 15.91 -30.88 -6.06
N GLU A 101 16.26 -30.79 -4.78
CA GLU A 101 15.50 -31.40 -3.69
C GLU A 101 14.43 -30.41 -3.24
N VAL A 102 13.16 -30.75 -3.48
CA VAL A 102 12.03 -29.88 -3.19
C VAL A 102 11.29 -30.37 -1.95
N PHE A 103 10.83 -29.43 -1.13
CA PHE A 103 10.03 -29.71 0.06
C PHE A 103 8.63 -29.14 -0.17
N GLU A 104 7.66 -30.00 -0.48
CA GLU A 104 6.27 -29.58 -0.72
C GLU A 104 5.65 -28.95 0.53
N ASN A 105 4.79 -27.95 0.31
CA ASN A 105 3.95 -27.42 1.38
C ASN A 105 2.98 -28.50 1.89
N PRO A 106 2.52 -28.40 3.15
CA PRO A 106 1.47 -29.27 3.68
C PRO A 106 0.21 -29.33 2.79
N LEU A 107 -0.52 -30.44 2.87
CA LEU A 107 -1.82 -30.56 2.23
C LEU A 107 -2.80 -29.60 2.91
N TYR A 108 -3.48 -28.80 2.10
CA TYR A 108 -4.48 -27.86 2.58
C TYR A 108 -5.67 -28.59 3.18
N LYS A 109 -6.14 -28.15 4.34
CA LYS A 109 -7.33 -28.68 5.01
C LYS A 109 -8.43 -27.63 5.04
N GLU A 110 -8.15 -26.48 5.63
CA GLU A 110 -9.11 -25.39 5.79
C GLU A 110 -8.42 -24.06 6.10
N VAL A 111 -9.20 -22.99 6.01
CA VAL A 111 -8.82 -21.64 6.43
C VAL A 111 -9.68 -21.22 7.63
N GLN A 112 -9.04 -20.74 8.67
CA GLN A 112 -9.68 -20.22 9.88
C GLN A 112 -9.42 -18.72 9.96
N ILE A 113 -10.49 -17.93 9.96
CA ILE A 113 -10.42 -16.47 10.01
C ILE A 113 -10.95 -16.00 11.37
N SER A 114 -10.20 -15.14 12.03
CA SER A 114 -10.50 -14.60 13.35
C SER A 114 -10.23 -13.09 13.43
N GLY A 115 -10.67 -12.46 14.52
CA GLY A 115 -10.39 -11.05 14.84
C GLY A 115 -11.36 -10.01 14.24
N LEU A 116 -12.24 -10.42 13.33
CA LEU A 116 -13.29 -9.57 12.76
C LEU A 116 -14.50 -9.47 13.69
N THR A 117 -15.17 -8.31 13.70
CA THR A 117 -16.35 -8.04 14.54
C THR A 117 -17.58 -7.71 13.70
N ARG A 118 -17.42 -6.84 12.70
CA ARG A 118 -18.48 -6.39 11.79
C ARG A 118 -18.60 -7.29 10.56
N VAL A 119 -17.47 -7.77 10.05
CA VAL A 119 -17.40 -8.64 8.88
C VAL A 119 -17.53 -10.10 9.31
N LYS A 120 -18.50 -10.83 8.73
CA LYS A 120 -18.68 -12.26 8.99
C LYS A 120 -17.56 -13.10 8.36
N PRO A 121 -16.83 -13.94 9.11
CA PRO A 121 -15.73 -14.74 8.57
C PRO A 121 -16.09 -15.59 7.35
N GLU A 122 -17.31 -16.13 7.30
CA GLU A 122 -17.80 -17.01 6.23
C GLU A 122 -17.83 -16.29 4.87
N THR A 123 -18.05 -14.97 4.88
CA THR A 123 -18.04 -14.14 3.66
C THR A 123 -16.64 -14.02 3.05
N LEU A 124 -15.60 -14.20 3.85
CA LEU A 124 -14.21 -14.19 3.39
C LEU A 124 -13.71 -15.58 3.05
N GLN A 125 -14.21 -16.61 3.75
CA GLN A 125 -13.88 -18.00 3.46
C GLN A 125 -14.18 -18.40 2.01
N SER A 126 -15.24 -17.85 1.40
CA SER A 126 -15.60 -18.14 0.00
C SER A 126 -14.54 -17.71 -1.03
N PHE A 127 -13.61 -16.82 -0.67
CA PHE A 127 -12.50 -16.45 -1.55
C PHE A 127 -11.40 -17.52 -1.62
N PHE A 128 -11.33 -18.41 -0.63
CA PHE A 128 -10.31 -19.46 -0.55
C PHE A 128 -10.81 -20.71 -1.26
N THR A 129 -10.58 -20.76 -2.58
CA THR A 129 -11.13 -21.79 -3.48
C THR A 129 -10.33 -23.09 -3.53
N GLN A 130 -9.19 -23.17 -2.86
CA GLN A 130 -8.36 -24.37 -2.83
C GLN A 130 -9.09 -25.51 -2.12
N LYS A 131 -9.03 -26.73 -2.66
CA LYS A 131 -9.78 -27.87 -2.09
C LYS A 131 -8.98 -28.58 -1.01
N PRO A 132 -9.65 -29.09 0.05
CA PRO A 132 -8.98 -29.93 1.03
C PRO A 132 -8.30 -31.13 0.36
N GLY A 133 -7.06 -31.44 0.76
CA GLY A 133 -6.22 -32.49 0.21
C GLY A 133 -5.31 -32.06 -0.95
N GLU A 134 -5.44 -30.84 -1.47
CA GLU A 134 -4.50 -30.29 -2.45
C GLU A 134 -3.25 -29.71 -1.75
N VAL A 135 -2.07 -29.82 -2.37
CA VAL A 135 -0.84 -29.17 -1.87
C VAL A 135 -1.05 -27.67 -1.75
N PHE A 136 -0.80 -27.09 -0.57
CA PHE A 136 -1.01 -25.66 -0.35
C PHE A 136 -0.21 -24.80 -1.32
N ASN A 137 -0.89 -23.88 -2.00
CA ASN A 137 -0.27 -22.94 -2.92
C ASN A 137 -0.26 -21.53 -2.33
N THR A 138 0.92 -21.08 -1.92
CA THR A 138 1.12 -19.79 -1.24
C THR A 138 0.72 -18.60 -2.13
N GLU A 139 0.95 -18.67 -3.44
CA GLU A 139 0.65 -17.57 -4.36
C GLU A 139 -0.86 -17.42 -4.62
N THR A 140 -1.55 -18.56 -4.77
CA THR A 140 -3.01 -18.60 -4.87
C THR A 140 -3.63 -18.09 -3.57
N PHE A 141 -3.10 -18.52 -2.42
CA PHE A 141 -3.52 -18.05 -1.11
C PHE A 141 -3.36 -16.53 -0.95
N LYS A 142 -2.17 -15.98 -1.22
CA LYS A 142 -1.90 -14.53 -1.16
C LYS A 142 -2.86 -13.74 -2.07
N THR A 143 -3.10 -14.25 -3.27
CA THR A 143 -4.01 -13.63 -4.23
C THR A 143 -5.45 -13.61 -3.69
N ASN A 144 -5.91 -14.74 -3.15
CA ASN A 144 -7.25 -14.87 -2.59
C ASN A 144 -7.44 -14.04 -1.33
N LEU A 145 -6.46 -14.00 -0.43
CA LEU A 145 -6.47 -13.12 0.74
C LEU A 145 -6.55 -11.64 0.34
N SER A 146 -5.76 -11.22 -0.64
CA SER A 146 -5.81 -9.83 -1.15
C SER A 146 -7.18 -9.49 -1.73
N LYS A 147 -7.81 -10.41 -2.46
CA LYS A 147 -9.17 -10.24 -2.98
C LYS A 147 -10.21 -10.17 -1.85
N ALA A 148 -10.09 -11.02 -0.83
CA ALA A 148 -10.99 -11.02 0.33
C ALA A 148 -10.91 -9.69 1.10
N ILE A 149 -9.69 -9.20 1.37
CA ILE A 149 -9.45 -7.90 2.02
C ILE A 149 -10.05 -6.76 1.19
N LYS A 150 -9.77 -6.74 -0.12
CA LYS A 150 -10.30 -5.71 -1.03
C LYS A 150 -11.83 -5.72 -1.07
N SER A 151 -12.43 -6.90 -1.06
CA SER A 151 -13.88 -7.06 -1.05
C SER A 151 -14.53 -6.44 0.20
N CYS A 152 -13.89 -6.54 1.37
CA CYS A 152 -14.38 -5.87 2.59
C CYS A 152 -14.51 -4.36 2.40
N GLN A 153 -13.49 -3.75 1.80
CA GLN A 153 -13.46 -2.31 1.54
C GLN A 153 -14.50 -1.89 0.51
N GLU A 154 -14.68 -2.67 -0.55
CA GLU A 154 -15.59 -2.33 -1.65
C GLU A 154 -17.06 -2.59 -1.32
N THR A 155 -17.37 -3.69 -0.64
CA THR A 155 -18.76 -4.13 -0.42
C THR A 155 -19.31 -3.67 0.93
N GLN A 156 -18.47 -3.65 1.97
CA GLN A 156 -18.89 -3.31 3.33
C GLN A 156 -18.33 -1.95 3.78
N GLY A 157 -17.44 -1.32 3.00
CA GLY A 157 -16.78 -0.08 3.37
C GLY A 157 -15.69 -0.24 4.44
N VAL A 158 -15.46 -1.45 4.96
CA VAL A 158 -14.57 -1.70 6.10
C VAL A 158 -13.15 -1.94 5.64
N TRP A 159 -12.20 -1.28 6.33
CA TRP A 159 -10.78 -1.52 6.12
C TRP A 159 -10.30 -2.61 7.05
N VAL A 160 -9.71 -3.67 6.48
CA VAL A 160 -9.20 -4.82 7.23
C VAL A 160 -7.76 -5.11 6.86
N GLN A 161 -6.98 -5.62 7.80
CA GLN A 161 -5.62 -6.07 7.55
C GLN A 161 -5.25 -7.30 8.39
N PRO A 162 -4.29 -8.13 7.95
CA PRO A 162 -3.73 -9.17 8.80
C PRO A 162 -2.94 -8.57 9.95
N ARG A 163 -3.18 -9.04 11.18
CA ARG A 163 -2.43 -8.59 12.37
C ARG A 163 -0.95 -8.99 12.31
N ASN A 164 -0.68 -10.21 11.85
CA ASN A 164 0.67 -10.79 11.75
C ASN A 164 0.92 -11.23 10.30
N SER A 165 1.22 -10.29 9.42
CA SER A 165 1.44 -10.58 7.99
C SER A 165 2.67 -11.45 7.73
N ASP A 166 3.65 -11.40 8.62
CA ASP A 166 4.88 -12.19 8.63
C ASP A 166 4.66 -13.67 8.98
N LYS A 167 3.58 -13.98 9.71
CA LYS A 167 3.24 -15.34 10.16
C LYS A 167 2.14 -15.98 9.32
N LEU A 168 1.77 -15.37 8.19
CA LEU A 168 0.78 -15.94 7.29
C LEU A 168 1.36 -17.17 6.59
N GLY A 169 0.77 -18.32 6.88
CA GLY A 169 1.19 -19.60 6.31
C GLY A 169 0.26 -20.73 6.74
N ILE A 170 0.52 -21.89 6.17
CA ILE A 170 -0.13 -23.13 6.56
C ILE A 170 0.65 -23.80 7.68
N ASP A 171 -0.04 -24.30 8.70
CA ASP A 171 0.60 -25.11 9.74
C ASP A 171 0.79 -26.57 9.28
N ALA A 172 1.49 -27.35 10.10
CA ALA A 172 1.78 -28.76 9.78
C ALA A 172 0.51 -29.63 9.67
N ASP A 173 -0.60 -29.22 10.30
CA ASP A 173 -1.89 -29.92 10.25
C ASP A 173 -2.73 -29.54 9.02
N GLY A 174 -2.20 -28.67 8.15
CA GLY A 174 -2.86 -28.22 6.94
C GLY A 174 -3.83 -27.06 7.16
N VAL A 175 -3.82 -26.41 8.33
CA VAL A 175 -4.75 -25.34 8.68
C VAL A 175 -4.08 -23.99 8.46
N VAL A 176 -4.76 -23.10 7.74
CA VAL A 176 -4.30 -21.71 7.54
C VAL A 176 -5.04 -20.79 8.50
N LYS A 177 -4.32 -20.28 9.49
CA LYS A 177 -4.89 -19.38 10.51
C LYS A 177 -4.62 -17.93 10.13
N ILE A 178 -5.70 -17.17 9.95
CA ILE A 178 -5.65 -15.76 9.59
C ILE A 178 -6.29 -14.96 10.72
N ASP A 179 -5.48 -14.12 11.37
CA ASP A 179 -5.98 -13.12 12.31
C ASP A 179 -6.09 -11.79 11.56
N LEU A 180 -7.33 -11.36 11.32
CA LEU A 180 -7.67 -10.12 10.66
C LEU A 180 -8.17 -9.11 11.68
N VAL A 181 -7.78 -7.85 11.51
CA VAL A 181 -8.29 -6.75 12.32
C VAL A 181 -8.99 -5.71 11.45
N GLU A 182 -10.12 -5.22 11.96
CA GLU A 182 -10.84 -4.08 11.41
C GLU A 182 -10.16 -2.80 11.89
N LEU A 183 -9.65 -2.00 10.96
CA LEU A 183 -8.93 -0.78 11.28
C LEU A 183 -9.86 0.26 11.88
N LYS A 184 -9.34 0.99 12.88
CA LYS A 184 -10.09 2.00 13.63
C LYS A 184 -9.58 3.41 13.35
N TYR A 185 -10.40 4.41 13.60
CA TYR A 185 -9.95 5.79 13.61
C TYR A 185 -9.05 6.05 14.82
N GLY A 186 -7.82 6.49 14.57
CA GLY A 186 -6.89 6.99 15.57
C GLY A 186 -7.23 8.43 15.95
N LYS A 187 -6.25 9.33 15.85
CA LYS A 187 -6.46 10.77 16.07
C LYS A 187 -7.18 11.37 14.87
N ILE A 188 -8.19 12.20 15.12
CA ILE A 188 -8.88 12.98 14.09
C ILE A 188 -8.34 14.41 14.14
N LYS A 189 -7.77 14.89 13.03
CA LYS A 189 -7.12 16.20 12.90
C LYS A 189 -7.89 17.05 11.89
N ILE A 190 -8.12 18.32 12.22
CA ILE A 190 -8.79 19.28 11.33
C ILE A 190 -7.76 20.34 10.93
N GLN A 191 -7.54 20.51 9.63
CA GLN A 191 -6.51 21.41 9.09
C GLN A 191 -7.07 22.28 7.95
N GLY A 192 -6.46 23.44 7.70
CA GLY A 192 -6.86 24.33 6.60
C GLY A 192 -8.04 25.28 6.91
N LEU A 193 -8.55 25.30 8.14
CA LEU A 193 -9.51 26.32 8.56
C LEU A 193 -8.80 27.66 8.81
N VAL A 194 -9.38 28.75 8.31
CA VAL A 194 -8.84 30.11 8.43
C VAL A 194 -9.82 31.01 9.18
N LYS A 195 -11.05 31.12 8.69
CA LYS A 195 -12.12 31.91 9.33
C LYS A 195 -13.05 31.02 10.15
N THR A 196 -13.35 29.83 9.67
CA THR A 196 -14.33 28.92 10.26
C THR A 196 -13.82 28.33 11.56
N LYS A 197 -14.67 28.26 12.57
CA LYS A 197 -14.31 27.66 13.86
C LYS A 197 -14.36 26.14 13.77
N GLU A 198 -13.37 25.47 14.35
CA GLU A 198 -13.30 24.00 14.38
C GLU A 198 -14.56 23.34 14.96
N LYS A 199 -15.22 23.98 15.93
CA LYS A 199 -16.51 23.52 16.48
C LYS A 199 -17.63 23.34 15.45
N VAL A 200 -17.56 24.05 14.31
CA VAL A 200 -18.50 23.90 13.20
C VAL A 200 -18.27 22.59 12.49
N VAL A 201 -17.01 22.15 12.37
CA VAL A 201 -16.67 20.86 11.77
C VAL A 201 -16.98 19.73 12.75
N THR A 202 -16.51 19.84 14.00
CA THR A 202 -16.65 18.74 14.98
C THR A 202 -18.10 18.44 15.36
N ARG A 203 -19.02 19.41 15.26
CA ARG A 203 -20.45 19.14 15.49
C ARG A 203 -21.14 18.38 14.35
N GLU A 204 -20.60 18.44 13.13
CA GLU A 204 -21.14 17.72 11.98
C GLU A 204 -20.59 16.30 11.87
N LEU A 205 -19.42 16.06 12.47
CA LEU A 205 -18.77 14.75 12.52
C LEU A 205 -19.43 13.83 13.56
N SER A 206 -19.89 12.66 13.12
CA SER A 206 -20.34 11.58 14.01
C SER A 206 -19.21 10.60 14.35
N ILE A 207 -18.19 10.51 13.50
CA ILE A 207 -16.99 9.66 13.69
C ILE A 207 -16.20 10.09 14.92
N LYS A 208 -15.77 9.12 15.73
CA LYS A 208 -14.92 9.31 16.90
C LYS A 208 -13.68 8.42 16.85
N THR A 209 -12.66 8.80 17.61
CA THR A 209 -11.50 7.95 17.87
C THR A 209 -11.95 6.60 18.44
N GLY A 210 -11.45 5.52 17.86
CA GLY A 210 -11.76 4.13 18.21
C GLY A 210 -12.87 3.50 17.37
N ASP A 211 -13.64 4.29 16.62
CA ASP A 211 -14.66 3.75 15.71
C ASP A 211 -14.01 2.99 14.55
N ILE A 212 -14.68 1.95 14.05
CA ILE A 212 -14.20 1.21 12.87
C ILE A 212 -14.25 2.11 11.65
N ILE A 213 -13.18 2.10 10.85
CA ILE A 213 -13.11 2.84 9.60
C ILE A 213 -14.10 2.27 8.62
N ASP A 214 -15.01 3.15 8.19
CA ASP A 214 -16.01 2.86 7.17
C ASP A 214 -16.01 3.96 6.12
N ARG A 215 -15.71 3.58 4.88
CA ARG A 215 -15.70 4.48 3.73
C ARG A 215 -17.04 5.19 3.52
N ASN A 216 -18.16 4.48 3.69
CA ASN A 216 -19.49 5.03 3.45
C ASN A 216 -19.81 6.09 4.50
N VAL A 217 -19.49 5.80 5.77
CA VAL A 217 -19.66 6.77 6.86
C VAL A 217 -18.81 8.01 6.62
N LEU A 218 -17.53 7.85 6.25
CA LEU A 218 -16.66 8.98 5.95
C LEU A 218 -17.15 9.83 4.76
N GLN A 219 -17.66 9.20 3.71
CA GLN A 219 -18.26 9.91 2.58
C GLN A 219 -19.53 10.67 2.98
N ASP A 220 -20.35 10.09 3.85
CA ASP A 220 -21.53 10.77 4.39
C ASP A 220 -21.13 11.98 5.24
N GLU A 221 -20.09 11.87 6.08
CA GLU A 221 -19.53 12.99 6.85
C GLU A 221 -19.09 14.14 5.94
N ILE A 222 -18.27 13.82 4.93
CA ILE A 222 -17.78 14.80 3.96
C ILE A 222 -18.96 15.45 3.24
N SER A 223 -19.98 14.66 2.89
CA SER A 223 -21.20 15.19 2.28
C SER A 223 -21.96 16.14 3.21
N ARG A 224 -22.01 15.89 4.54
CA ARG A 224 -22.61 16.85 5.50
C ARG A 224 -21.83 18.15 5.53
N LEU A 225 -20.51 18.06 5.62
CA LEU A 225 -19.62 19.22 5.65
C LEU A 225 -19.77 20.06 4.37
N MET A 226 -19.80 19.41 3.20
CA MET A 226 -20.00 20.10 1.92
C MET A 226 -21.39 20.75 1.79
N ARG A 227 -22.44 20.17 2.40
CA ARG A 227 -23.78 20.77 2.43
C ARG A 227 -23.85 22.10 3.19
N LEU A 228 -22.87 22.39 4.06
CA LEU A 228 -22.79 23.71 4.70
C LEU A 228 -22.52 24.84 3.69
N ARG A 229 -21.99 24.54 2.50
CA ARG A 229 -21.64 25.52 1.45
C ARG A 229 -20.68 26.62 1.91
N ILE A 230 -19.87 26.31 2.92
CA ILE A 230 -18.80 27.18 3.44
C ILE A 230 -17.40 26.66 3.10
N PHE A 231 -17.32 25.51 2.43
CA PHE A 231 -16.09 24.86 2.01
C PHE A 231 -16.15 24.59 0.50
N ASP A 232 -15.06 24.89 -0.20
CA ASP A 232 -14.85 24.52 -1.61
C ASP A 232 -14.47 23.04 -1.73
N GLY A 233 -13.85 22.47 -0.69
CA GLY A 233 -13.44 21.08 -0.67
C GLY A 233 -12.99 20.61 0.71
N VAL A 234 -13.14 19.30 0.94
CA VAL A 234 -12.64 18.59 2.11
C VAL A 234 -11.89 17.36 1.61
N ASP A 235 -10.59 17.31 1.83
CA ASP A 235 -9.72 16.19 1.43
C ASP A 235 -9.38 15.33 2.66
N PRO A 236 -9.90 14.09 2.75
CA PRO A 236 -9.58 13.17 3.84
C PRO A 236 -8.26 12.44 3.59
N GLN A 237 -7.34 12.52 4.54
CA GLN A 237 -6.06 11.83 4.50
C GLN A 237 -6.00 10.84 5.67
N LEU A 238 -5.71 9.57 5.35
CA LEU A 238 -5.57 8.48 6.33
C LEU A 238 -4.11 8.07 6.42
N GLU A 239 -3.54 8.14 7.62
CA GLU A 239 -2.14 7.82 7.89
C GLU A 239 -2.03 6.80 9.02
N MET A 240 -0.93 6.03 9.05
CA MET A 240 -0.69 5.07 10.13
C MET A 240 -0.63 5.80 11.47
N SER A 241 -1.43 5.35 12.44
CA SER A 241 -1.42 5.93 13.78
C SER A 241 -0.32 5.31 14.65
N GLU A 242 0.03 6.01 15.73
CA GLU A 242 0.79 5.44 16.85
C GLU A 242 -0.03 4.40 17.61
N ILE A 243 -1.37 4.48 17.53
CA ILE A 243 -2.29 3.54 18.15
C ILE A 243 -2.32 2.26 17.29
N PRO A 244 -2.13 1.07 17.89
CA PRO A 244 -2.24 -0.20 17.16
C PRO A 244 -3.57 -0.34 16.41
N ASP A 245 -3.52 -0.96 15.24
CA ASP A 245 -4.69 -1.23 14.38
C ASP A 245 -5.54 0.01 14.04
N SER A 246 -4.91 1.19 14.03
CA SER A 246 -5.62 2.47 13.84
C SER A 246 -4.96 3.35 12.79
N LEU A 247 -5.77 4.14 12.08
CA LEU A 247 -5.32 5.19 11.15
C LEU A 247 -5.75 6.57 11.65
N ASP A 248 -4.83 7.50 11.71
CA ASP A 248 -5.13 8.91 11.96
C ASP A 248 -5.86 9.50 10.75
N LEU A 249 -6.98 10.20 10.98
CA LEU A 249 -7.75 10.88 9.95
C LEU A 249 -7.45 12.38 10.00
N THR A 250 -6.80 12.91 8.97
CA THR A 250 -6.62 14.35 8.78
C THR A 250 -7.61 14.84 7.74
N LEU A 251 -8.52 15.75 8.12
CA LEU A 251 -9.43 16.42 7.22
C LEU A 251 -8.80 17.77 6.81
N GLN A 252 -8.36 17.86 5.56
CA GLN A 252 -7.79 19.07 5.00
C GLN A 252 -8.89 19.89 4.30
N PHE A 253 -9.21 21.06 4.85
CA PHE A 253 -10.27 21.93 4.36
C PHE A 253 -9.72 23.00 3.40
N LYS A 254 -10.55 23.36 2.42
CA LYS A 254 -10.44 24.59 1.63
C LYS A 254 -11.71 25.40 1.84
N GLU A 255 -11.62 26.52 2.54
CA GLU A 255 -12.77 27.40 2.79
C GLU A 255 -13.26 28.09 1.51
N ALA A 256 -14.59 28.18 1.36
CA ALA A 256 -15.23 28.86 0.25
C ALA A 256 -15.33 30.38 0.50
N GLN A 257 -15.54 31.13 -0.58
CA GLN A 257 -16.00 32.51 -0.46
C GLN A 257 -17.50 32.54 -0.12
N THR A 258 -17.82 32.88 1.12
CA THR A 258 -19.19 32.79 1.68
C THR A 258 -19.98 34.09 1.62
N GLY A 259 -19.32 35.20 1.28
CA GLY A 259 -19.92 36.51 1.12
C GLY A 259 -20.33 36.79 -0.32
N SER A 260 -21.56 37.30 -0.51
CA SER A 260 -22.10 37.68 -1.81
C SER A 260 -22.76 39.06 -1.75
N PHE A 261 -22.56 39.85 -2.80
CA PHE A 261 -23.29 41.10 -3.02
C PHE A 261 -24.19 40.94 -4.24
N SER A 262 -25.41 41.45 -4.19
CA SER A 262 -26.41 41.38 -5.26
C SER A 262 -26.98 42.76 -5.53
N PHE A 263 -27.13 43.10 -6.80
CA PHE A 263 -27.75 44.33 -7.26
C PHE A 263 -28.59 44.05 -8.48
N GLY A 264 -29.79 44.62 -8.56
CA GLY A 264 -30.70 44.43 -9.67
C GLY A 264 -31.57 45.65 -9.90
N VAL A 265 -31.93 45.89 -11.15
CA VAL A 265 -32.93 46.88 -11.57
C VAL A 265 -33.89 46.17 -12.50
N SER A 266 -35.19 46.39 -12.32
CA SER A 266 -36.25 45.74 -13.09
C SER A 266 -37.31 46.74 -13.51
N TYR A 267 -37.94 46.51 -14.66
CA TYR A 267 -39.12 47.25 -15.11
C TYR A 267 -40.26 46.27 -15.39
N SER A 268 -41.47 46.60 -14.94
CA SER A 268 -42.67 45.80 -15.17
C SER A 268 -43.63 46.55 -16.10
N GLU A 269 -43.86 46.01 -17.30
CA GLU A 269 -44.73 46.63 -18.30
C GLU A 269 -46.20 46.65 -17.86
N THR A 270 -46.67 45.60 -17.18
CA THR A 270 -48.07 45.49 -16.74
C THR A 270 -48.43 46.52 -15.67
N SER A 271 -47.49 46.83 -14.77
CA SER A 271 -47.71 47.77 -13.66
C SER A 271 -47.05 49.13 -13.85
N GLN A 272 -46.30 49.34 -14.94
CA GLN A 272 -45.49 50.55 -15.20
C GLN A 272 -44.61 50.95 -14.00
N THR A 273 -44.03 49.96 -13.32
CA THR A 273 -43.22 50.19 -12.11
C THR A 273 -41.75 49.89 -12.38
N TRP A 274 -40.88 50.80 -11.95
CA TRP A 274 -39.46 50.52 -11.78
C TRP A 274 -39.22 49.88 -10.42
N GLY A 275 -38.37 48.86 -10.39
CA GLY A 275 -37.92 48.21 -9.16
C GLY A 275 -36.40 48.16 -9.11
N GLY A 276 -35.86 48.11 -7.90
CA GLY A 276 -34.47 47.76 -7.70
C GLY A 276 -34.22 47.02 -6.39
N LEU A 277 -33.16 46.24 -6.40
CA LEU A 277 -32.72 45.37 -5.30
C LEU A 277 -31.25 45.68 -5.02
N LEU A 278 -30.93 45.81 -3.73
CA LEU A 278 -29.58 45.73 -3.19
C LEU A 278 -29.59 44.65 -2.10
N GLY A 279 -28.68 43.69 -2.20
CA GLY A 279 -28.58 42.56 -1.28
C GLY A 279 -27.13 42.31 -0.86
N TYR A 280 -26.91 42.00 0.42
CA TYR A 280 -25.67 41.41 0.90
C TYR A 280 -25.99 40.13 1.67
N GLY A 281 -25.24 39.07 1.39
CA GLY A 281 -25.36 37.77 2.06
C GLY A 281 -24.00 37.29 2.57
N GLU A 282 -23.99 36.66 3.73
CA GLU A 282 -22.85 35.99 4.33
C GLU A 282 -23.33 34.68 4.96
N SER A 283 -22.92 33.53 4.40
CA SER A 283 -23.33 32.20 4.90
C SER A 283 -22.44 31.66 6.04
N ASN A 284 -21.33 32.32 6.35
CA ASN A 284 -20.40 31.93 7.41
C ASN A 284 -20.07 33.12 8.33
N LEU A 285 -21.12 33.75 8.85
CA LEU A 285 -20.99 34.88 9.77
C LEU A 285 -20.12 34.49 10.97
N MET A 286 -19.09 35.29 11.24
CA MET A 286 -18.11 35.06 12.32
C MET A 286 -17.43 33.67 12.31
N GLY A 287 -17.48 32.94 11.19
CA GLY A 287 -16.93 31.59 11.11
C GLY A 287 -17.79 30.52 11.80
N LEU A 288 -19.09 30.77 12.00
CA LEU A 288 -20.00 29.89 12.75
C LEU A 288 -20.96 29.07 11.88
N ALA A 289 -20.83 29.15 10.55
CA ALA A 289 -21.80 28.65 9.58
C ALA A 289 -23.22 29.15 9.87
N GLN A 290 -23.33 30.47 10.03
CA GLN A 290 -24.58 31.18 10.26
C GLN A 290 -24.82 32.13 9.09
N ASN A 291 -26.07 32.18 8.65
CA ASN A 291 -26.48 33.02 7.53
C ASN A 291 -26.91 34.40 8.03
N LEU A 292 -26.35 35.44 7.42
CA LEU A 292 -26.82 36.82 7.51
C LEU A 292 -27.19 37.28 6.10
N SER A 293 -28.40 37.81 5.91
CA SER A 293 -28.79 38.49 4.69
C SER A 293 -29.38 39.87 5.01
N LEU A 294 -29.03 40.86 4.20
CA LEU A 294 -29.55 42.21 4.25
C LEU A 294 -30.04 42.56 2.86
N ASP A 295 -31.35 42.77 2.71
CA ASP A 295 -32.01 43.01 1.43
C ASP A 295 -32.81 44.32 1.47
N LEU A 296 -32.51 45.23 0.56
CA LEU A 296 -33.21 46.49 0.35
C LEU A 296 -33.89 46.45 -1.03
N ASN A 297 -35.22 46.48 -1.02
CA ASN A 297 -36.05 46.54 -2.22
C ASN A 297 -36.72 47.90 -2.32
N TYR A 298 -36.66 48.54 -3.48
CA TYR A 298 -37.44 49.74 -3.77
C TYR A 298 -38.28 49.53 -5.03
N SER A 299 -39.48 50.09 -5.04
CA SER A 299 -40.37 50.09 -6.21
C SER A 299 -41.02 51.46 -6.37
N VAL A 300 -40.92 52.03 -7.56
CA VAL A 300 -41.51 53.32 -7.92
C VAL A 300 -42.53 53.09 -9.03
N GLN A 301 -43.79 53.41 -8.77
CA GLN A 301 -44.87 53.30 -9.75
C GLN A 301 -44.95 54.58 -10.57
N ASP A 302 -44.81 54.46 -11.88
CA ASP A 302 -45.00 55.58 -12.78
C ASP A 302 -46.50 55.86 -12.89
N THR A 303 -46.98 56.82 -12.11
CA THR A 303 -48.38 57.25 -12.19
C THR A 303 -48.47 58.27 -13.32
N ALA A 304 -48.41 57.79 -14.56
CA ALA A 304 -48.81 58.60 -15.70
C ALA A 304 -50.31 58.90 -15.53
N SER A 305 -50.60 60.13 -15.11
CA SER A 305 -51.93 60.70 -14.97
C SER A 305 -52.74 60.46 -16.25
N ARG A 306 -53.71 59.55 -16.17
CA ARG A 306 -54.85 59.50 -17.09
C ARG A 306 -55.74 60.71 -16.77
N GLN A 307 -55.35 61.90 -17.22
CA GLN A 307 -56.31 62.98 -17.41
C GLN A 307 -56.92 62.82 -18.81
N VAL A 308 -58.22 62.53 -18.76
CA VAL A 308 -59.30 62.68 -19.76
C VAL A 308 -58.90 62.87 -21.22
#